data_AF-U1MTC3-F1
#
_entry.id   AF-U1MTC3-F1
#
_cell.length_a   1.000
_cell.length_b   1.000
_cell.length_c   1.000
_cell.angle_alpha   90.00
_cell.angle_beta   90.00
_cell.angle_gamma   90.00
#
_symmetry.space_group_name_H-M   'P 1'
#
loop_
_entity.id
_entity.type
_entity.pdbx_description
1 polymer ?
#
loop_
_entity_poly.entity_id
_entity_poly.type
_entity_poly.pdbx_seq_one_letter_code
_entity_poly.pdbx_strand_id
1 'polypeptide(L)'
;MSYNQPRGFNVDHNTGDEGFVRLRLRKISWFEIRADRNVPPADEIDEVILKQETTGEWYVSLVTTVEDAPEKPPPSEIEPQDCVGVDCDITSYIHTSENLSVDTLDMSDEYDRYAREQAKLDRKE
;
A
#
# COMPACT_ATOMS: atom_id res chain seq x y z
N MET A 1 -7.99 15.64 5.65
CA MET A 1 -6.90 16.65 5.86
C MET A 1 -5.57 15.96 5.57
N SER A 2 -4.62 16.61 4.90
CA SER A 2 -3.29 16.03 4.66
C SER A 2 -2.17 16.98 5.11
N TYR A 3 -1.11 16.39 5.65
CA TYR A 3 0.12 17.07 6.03
C TYR A 3 1.29 16.33 5.40
N ASN A 4 1.98 17.01 4.47
CA ASN A 4 3.12 16.46 3.77
C ASN A 4 4.42 17.09 4.30
N GLN A 5 5.42 16.25 4.54
CA GLN A 5 6.73 16.68 5.00
C GLN A 5 7.85 15.93 4.25
N PRO A 6 8.52 16.57 3.28
CA PRO A 6 9.65 15.97 2.55
C PRO A 6 10.95 15.95 3.37
N ARG A 7 11.02 16.63 4.53
CA ARG A 7 12.22 16.65 5.38
C ARG A 7 11.94 17.02 6.82
N GLY A 8 12.84 16.64 7.72
CA GLY A 8 12.72 16.93 9.15
C GLY A 8 11.83 15.93 9.89
N PHE A 9 11.83 14.68 9.42
CA PHE A 9 11.31 13.53 10.14
C PHE A 9 12.47 12.66 10.64
N ASN A 10 12.22 11.83 11.65
CA ASN A 10 13.16 10.80 12.12
C ASN A 10 12.39 9.51 12.39
N VAL A 11 13.07 8.38 12.27
CA VAL A 11 12.56 7.05 12.60
C VAL A 11 13.40 6.48 13.74
N ASP A 12 12.75 5.87 14.72
CA ASP A 12 13.39 5.19 15.86
C ASP A 12 12.77 3.80 16.03
N HIS A 13 13.60 2.77 15.87
CA HIS A 13 13.24 1.35 15.95
C HIS A 13 13.43 0.75 17.35
N ASN A 14 13.83 1.55 18.35
CA ASN A 14 14.07 1.08 19.73
C ASN A 14 12.78 1.00 20.57
N THR A 15 11.69 0.57 19.96
CA THR A 15 10.36 0.39 20.59
C THR A 15 10.29 -0.89 21.44
N GLY A 16 11.15 -1.88 21.17
CA GLY A 16 11.20 -3.13 21.93
C GLY A 16 10.09 -4.14 21.59
N ASP A 17 9.12 -3.76 20.75
CA ASP A 17 8.03 -4.59 20.26
C ASP A 17 8.11 -4.78 18.74
N GLU A 18 8.02 -6.03 18.28
CA GLU A 18 7.99 -6.36 16.86
C GLU A 18 6.77 -5.70 16.19
N GLY A 19 7.02 -4.88 15.15
CA GLY A 19 5.98 -4.21 14.36
C GLY A 19 5.58 -2.81 14.82
N PHE A 20 6.14 -2.29 15.91
CA PHE A 20 5.99 -0.88 16.31
C PHE A 20 7.24 -0.08 15.99
N VAL A 21 7.06 1.16 15.52
CA VAL A 21 8.16 2.09 15.22
C VAL A 21 7.79 3.48 15.71
N ARG A 22 8.76 4.22 16.26
CA ARG A 22 8.57 5.63 16.62
C ARG A 22 8.93 6.51 15.44
N LEU A 23 7.97 7.34 15.04
CA LEU A 23 8.11 8.31 13.97
C LEU A 23 8.05 9.72 14.56
N ARG A 24 9.00 10.57 14.20
CA ARG A 24 8.98 11.99 14.52
C ARG A 24 8.63 12.78 13.29
N LEU A 25 7.65 13.68 13.40
CA LEU A 25 7.50 14.78 12.44
C LEU A 25 7.83 16.10 13.13
N ARG A 26 8.65 16.97 12.51
CA ARG A 26 9.07 18.25 13.08
C ARG A 26 7.94 19.07 13.70
N LYS A 27 6.73 19.05 13.12
CA LYS A 27 5.57 19.81 13.61
C LYS A 27 4.63 19.05 14.56
N ILE A 28 4.70 17.72 14.59
CA ILE A 28 3.75 16.85 15.33
C ILE A 28 4.42 16.12 16.51
N SER A 29 5.76 16.16 16.59
CA SER A 29 6.58 15.45 17.58
C SER A 29 6.65 13.93 17.31
N TRP A 30 7.11 13.17 18.30
CA TRP A 30 7.20 11.71 18.28
C TRP A 30 5.84 11.05 18.53
N PHE A 31 5.51 10.07 17.71
CA PHE A 31 4.36 9.18 17.90
C PHE A 31 4.72 7.76 17.43
N GLU A 32 3.94 6.79 17.88
CA GLU A 32 4.13 5.40 17.50
C GLU A 32 3.24 5.05 16.31
N ILE A 33 3.80 4.32 15.37
CA ILE A 33 3.07 3.69 14.26
C ILE A 33 3.22 2.18 14.39
N ARG A 34 2.14 1.47 14.04
CA ARG A 34 2.18 0.03 13.80
C ARG A 34 2.39 -0.18 12.31
N ALA A 35 3.41 -0.92 11.94
CA ALA A 35 3.74 -1.20 10.55
C ALA A 35 3.68 -2.71 10.29
N ASP A 36 2.99 -3.09 9.22
CA ASP A 36 2.92 -4.49 8.78
C ASP A 36 4.20 -4.94 8.05
N ARG A 37 5.08 -3.99 7.71
CA ARG A 37 6.36 -4.22 7.04
C ARG A 37 7.47 -3.48 7.80
N ASN A 38 8.72 -3.88 7.57
CA ASN A 38 9.87 -3.15 8.08
C ASN A 38 9.85 -1.71 7.55
N VAL A 39 9.93 -0.77 8.48
CA VAL A 39 10.02 0.66 8.17
C VAL A 39 11.49 0.98 7.87
N PRO A 40 11.80 1.56 6.69
CA PRO A 40 13.17 1.93 6.35
C PRO A 40 13.73 3.01 7.30
N PRO A 41 15.06 3.14 7.42
CA PRO A 41 15.68 4.23 8.17
C PRO A 41 15.36 5.58 7.51
N ALA A 42 15.51 6.67 8.26
CA ALA A 42 15.04 8.00 7.85
C ALA A 42 15.76 8.54 6.60
N ASP A 43 16.98 8.09 6.31
CA ASP A 43 17.77 8.46 5.15
C ASP A 43 17.37 7.73 3.86
N GLU A 44 16.57 6.67 3.95
CA GLU A 44 16.00 5.93 2.81
C GLU A 44 14.56 6.36 2.49
N ILE A 45 14.00 7.31 3.26
CA ILE A 45 12.66 7.85 3.06
C ILE A 45 12.78 9.21 2.39
N ASP A 46 12.12 9.37 1.25
CA ASP A 46 12.09 10.64 0.51
C ASP A 46 11.05 11.61 1.07
N GLU A 47 9.90 11.07 1.51
CA GLU A 47 8.77 11.88 1.94
C GLU A 47 7.88 11.13 2.94
N VAL A 48 7.34 11.88 3.91
CA VAL A 48 6.33 11.37 4.84
C VAL A 48 5.05 12.16 4.67
N ILE A 49 3.96 11.44 4.41
CA ILE A 49 2.62 11.99 4.25
C ILE A 49 1.73 11.49 5.37
N LEU A 50 1.16 12.41 6.14
CA LEU A 50 0.12 12.10 7.12
C LEU A 50 -1.23 12.51 6.53
N LYS A 51 -2.16 11.57 6.44
CA LYS A 51 -3.50 11.79 5.88
C LYS A 51 -4.57 11.33 6.84
N GLN A 52 -5.58 12.16 7.05
CA GLN A 52 -6.83 11.76 7.66
C GLN A 52 -7.87 11.49 6.57
N GLU A 53 -8.39 10.27 6.54
CA GLU A 53 -9.49 9.88 5.67
C GLU A 53 -10.83 10.43 6.16
N THR A 54 -11.85 10.40 5.30
CA THR A 54 -13.22 10.83 5.63
C THR A 54 -13.84 10.01 6.77
N THR A 55 -13.35 8.79 7.00
CA THR A 55 -13.73 7.95 8.15
C THR A 55 -13.26 8.52 9.49
N GLY A 56 -12.31 9.47 9.49
CA GLY A 56 -11.66 10.03 10.67
C GLY A 56 -10.36 9.32 11.06
N GLU A 57 -10.05 8.18 10.42
CA GLU A 57 -8.82 7.43 10.62
C GLU A 57 -7.61 8.15 10.02
N TRP A 58 -6.46 7.96 10.66
CA TRP A 58 -5.19 8.56 10.28
C TRP A 58 -4.24 7.51 9.71
N TYR A 59 -3.61 7.85 8.59
CA TYR A 59 -2.66 7.02 7.89
C TYR A 59 -1.35 7.76 7.68
N VAL A 60 -0.25 7.04 7.78
CA VAL A 60 1.08 7.51 7.41
C VAL A 60 1.53 6.76 6.17
N SER A 61 1.90 7.50 5.14
CA SER A 61 2.56 6.96 3.96
C SER A 61 4.03 7.39 3.96
N LEU A 62 4.91 6.42 3.79
CA LEU A 62 6.35 6.62 3.64
C LEU A 62 6.68 6.40 2.17
N VAL A 63 7.19 7.43 1.51
CA VAL A 63 7.61 7.37 0.11
C VAL A 63 9.10 7.07 0.10
N THR A 64 9.49 6.07 -0.68
CA THR A 64 10.88 5.65 -0.85
C THR A 64 11.15 5.39 -2.33
N THR A 65 12.36 5.71 -2.77
CA THR A 65 12.84 5.46 -4.13
C THR A 65 13.60 4.15 -4.14
N VAL A 66 13.23 3.25 -5.06
CA VAL A 66 13.94 1.99 -5.28
C VAL A 66 14.91 2.20 -6.43
N GLU A 67 16.21 2.27 -6.13
CA GLU A 67 17.26 2.47 -7.15
C GLU A 67 17.60 1.18 -7.91
N ASP A 68 17.58 0.03 -7.23
CA ASP A 68 17.92 -1.29 -7.80
C ASP A 68 16.73 -1.99 -8.48
N ALA A 69 15.92 -1.23 -9.22
CA ALA A 69 14.89 -1.84 -10.06
C ALA A 69 15.56 -2.49 -11.29
N PRO A 70 15.20 -3.74 -11.67
CA PRO A 70 15.72 -4.32 -12.90
C PRO A 70 15.35 -3.42 -14.08
N GLU A 71 16.31 -3.22 -15.00
CA GLU A 71 16.03 -2.44 -16.21
C GLU A 71 14.88 -3.07 -16.99
N LYS A 72 13.96 -2.22 -17.46
CA LYS A 72 12.87 -2.67 -18.31
C LYS A 72 13.46 -3.22 -19.62
N PRO A 73 13.20 -4.48 -19.99
CA PRO A 73 13.74 -5.05 -21.22
C PRO A 73 13.20 -4.28 -22.45
N PRO A 74 14.01 -4.09 -23.50
CA PRO A 74 13.55 -3.46 -24.73
C PRO A 74 12.52 -4.37 -25.42
N PRO A 75 11.52 -3.81 -26.12
CA PRO A 75 10.50 -4.63 -26.80
C PRO A 75 11.04 -5.63 -27.82
N SER A 76 12.24 -5.39 -28.37
CA SER A 76 12.91 -6.29 -29.31
C SER A 76 13.47 -7.56 -28.67
N GLU A 77 13.60 -7.60 -27.34
CA GLU A 77 14.06 -8.76 -26.57
C GLU A 77 12.89 -9.56 -25.97
N ILE A 78 11.65 -9.11 -26.18
CA ILE A 78 10.44 -9.78 -25.71
C ILE A 78 9.84 -10.54 -26.89
N GLU A 79 9.89 -11.86 -26.84
CA GLU A 79 9.30 -12.69 -27.87
C GLU A 79 7.82 -12.99 -27.56
N PRO A 80 6.99 -13.38 -28.55
CA PRO A 80 5.59 -13.71 -28.31
C PRO A 80 5.38 -14.79 -27.23
N GLN A 81 6.31 -15.74 -27.09
CA GLN A 81 6.26 -16.76 -26.03
C GLN A 81 6.56 -16.23 -24.62
N ASP A 82 7.17 -15.06 -24.50
CA ASP A 82 7.45 -14.40 -23.21
C ASP A 82 6.25 -13.57 -22.72
N CYS A 83 5.22 -13.44 -23.56
CA CYS A 83 4.02 -12.67 -23.27
C CYS A 83 2.91 -13.58 -22.70
N VAL A 84 2.34 -13.18 -21.56
CA VAL A 84 1.07 -13.73 -21.06
C VAL A 84 -0.04 -12.70 -21.18
N GLY A 85 -1.14 -13.05 -21.83
CA GLY A 85 -2.37 -12.26 -21.79
C GLY A 85 -3.10 -12.52 -20.49
N VAL A 86 -3.40 -11.48 -19.72
CA VAL A 86 -4.22 -11.55 -18.51
C VAL A 86 -5.56 -10.90 -18.81
N ASP A 87 -6.62 -11.71 -18.90
CA ASP A 87 -8.00 -11.23 -19.01
C ASP A 87 -8.67 -11.28 -17.64
N CYS A 88 -9.22 -10.15 -17.22
CA CYS A 88 -10.00 -10.02 -16.00
C CYS A 88 -11.47 -9.88 -16.40
N ASP A 89 -12.24 -10.95 -16.28
CA ASP A 89 -13.66 -10.96 -16.61
C ASP A 89 -14.50 -10.74 -15.36
N ILE A 90 -15.77 -10.36 -15.54
CA ILE A 90 -16.75 -10.21 -14.46
C ILE A 90 -17.00 -11.56 -13.77
N THR A 91 -16.85 -12.66 -14.51
CA THR A 91 -17.17 -14.02 -14.04
C THR A 91 -15.96 -14.90 -13.74
N SER A 92 -14.75 -14.49 -14.13
CA SER A 92 -13.51 -15.20 -13.84
C SER A 92 -12.42 -14.22 -13.43
N TYR A 93 -11.72 -14.50 -12.31
CA TYR A 93 -10.79 -13.55 -11.71
C TYR A 93 -9.59 -13.28 -12.61
N ILE A 94 -8.94 -14.34 -13.08
CA ILE A 94 -7.83 -14.26 -14.03
C ILE A 94 -7.94 -15.44 -14.99
N HIS A 95 -8.04 -15.15 -16.30
CA HIS A 95 -7.83 -16.14 -17.35
C HIS A 95 -6.55 -15.80 -18.13
N THR A 96 -5.64 -16.77 -18.27
CA THR A 96 -4.38 -16.58 -18.99
C THR A 96 -4.41 -17.21 -20.39
N SER A 97 -3.54 -16.76 -21.30
CA SER A 97 -3.33 -17.37 -22.62
C SER A 97 -2.76 -18.80 -22.55
N GLU A 98 -2.27 -19.23 -21.38
CA GLU A 98 -1.84 -20.60 -21.11
C GLU A 98 -2.98 -21.50 -20.60
N ASN A 99 -4.23 -21.02 -20.67
CA ASN A 99 -5.43 -21.72 -20.20
C ASN A 99 -5.41 -22.03 -18.69
N LEU A 100 -4.63 -21.28 -17.92
CA LEU A 100 -4.77 -21.21 -16.46
C LEU A 100 -5.92 -20.26 -16.13
N SER A 101 -6.95 -20.79 -15.50
CA SER A 101 -8.03 -20.03 -14.90
C SER A 101 -7.86 -20.07 -13.38
N VAL A 102 -7.80 -18.89 -12.78
CA VAL A 102 -7.81 -18.73 -11.32
C VAL A 102 -9.24 -18.39 -10.94
N ASP A 103 -9.82 -19.21 -10.06
CA ASP A 103 -11.14 -18.92 -9.52
C ASP A 103 -11.12 -17.62 -8.71
N THR A 104 -12.29 -17.00 -8.60
CA THR A 104 -12.46 -15.85 -7.73
C THR A 104 -12.06 -16.19 -6.29
N LEU A 105 -11.29 -15.30 -5.66
CA LEU A 105 -11.01 -15.44 -4.24
C LEU A 105 -12.34 -15.44 -3.47
N ASP A 106 -12.51 -16.39 -2.54
CA ASP A 106 -13.66 -16.39 -1.64
C ASP A 106 -13.51 -15.24 -0.63
N MET A 107 -13.95 -14.07 -1.07
CA MET A 107 -13.95 -12.81 -0.34
C MET A 107 -15.36 -12.39 0.05
N SER A 108 -16.29 -13.34 0.16
CA SER A 108 -17.68 -13.10 0.51
C SER A 108 -17.81 -12.31 1.82
N ASP A 109 -17.05 -12.69 2.86
CA ASP A 109 -17.00 -11.99 4.14
C ASP A 109 -16.50 -10.54 4.03
N GLU A 110 -15.46 -10.31 3.21
CA GLU A 110 -14.93 -8.98 2.90
C GLU A 110 -15.96 -8.11 2.17
N TYR A 111 -16.61 -8.64 1.12
CA TYR A 111 -17.65 -7.93 0.38
C TYR A 111 -18.85 -7.57 1.28
N ASP A 112 -19.27 -8.49 2.14
CA ASP A 112 -20.30 -8.25 3.14
C ASP A 112 -19.88 -7.17 4.15
N ARG A 113 -18.61 -7.18 4.59
CA ARG A 113 -18.07 -6.10 5.43
C ARG A 113 -18.09 -4.77 4.70
N TYR A 114 -17.63 -4.71 3.45
CA TYR A 114 -17.66 -3.50 2.64
C TYR A 114 -19.08 -2.96 2.45
N ALA A 115 -20.05 -3.83 2.14
CA ALA A 115 -21.45 -3.43 2.01
C ALA A 115 -22.00 -2.83 3.32
N ARG A 116 -21.66 -3.43 4.47
CA ARG A 116 -22.04 -2.90 5.79
C ARG A 116 -21.40 -1.54 6.08
N GLU A 117 -20.10 -1.38 5.83
CA GLU A 117 -19.40 -0.10 6.06
C GLU A 117 -19.89 0.99 5.11
N GLN A 118 -20.13 0.67 3.83
CA GLN A 118 -20.73 1.60 2.87
C GLN A 118 -22.12 2.04 3.33
N ALA A 119 -22.97 1.11 3.77
CA ALA A 119 -24.29 1.44 4.30
C ALA A 119 -24.24 2.28 5.59
N LYS A 120 -23.15 2.23 6.37
CA LYS A 120 -22.94 3.13 7.52
C LYS A 120 -22.51 4.52 7.07
N LEU A 121 -21.68 4.62 6.03
CA LEU A 121 -21.23 5.89 5.46
C LEU A 121 -22.38 6.64 4.79
N ASP A 122 -23.21 5.95 4.00
CA ASP A 122 -24.35 6.55 3.30
C ASP A 122 -25.43 7.08 4.26
N ARG A 123 -25.45 6.60 5.52
CA ARG A 123 -26.38 7.05 6.58
C ARG A 123 -25.83 8.19 7.43
N LYS A 124 -24.62 8.67 7.17
CA LYS A 124 -24.10 9.88 7.80
C LYS A 124 -24.47 11.08 6.92
N GLU A 125 -25.38 11.92 7.43
CA GLU A 125 -25.66 13.27 6.94
C GLU A 125 -24.43 14.18 7.03
#